data_AF-A0A4V2Z993-F1
#
_entry.id   AF-A0A4V2Z993-F1
#
_cell.length_a   1.000
_cell.length_b   1.000
_cell.length_c   1.000
_cell.angle_alpha   90.00
_cell.angle_beta   90.00
_cell.angle_gamma   90.00
#
_symmetry.space_group_name_H-M   'P 1'
#
loop_
_entity.id
_entity.type
_entity.pdbx_description
1 polymer ?
#
loop_
_entity_poly.entity_id
_entity_poly.type
_entity_poly.pdbx_seq_one_letter_code
_entity_poly.pdbx_strand_id
1 'polypeptide(L)'
;MKKYILLLALGFSSSVAQSQEISDAMRYAQDNLNGTARFRAMGGAFGALGGDLSSLNVNPAGSAVFTNNQMALTLSNFDTKNKSNYFGSTTSEKNNSFDLNQAGAVFVFNNRNSNSNWKKISLGVNYENTTNFDNGIFSAGTNPNNSIDQYFLSHANNANNGAPIPQQFVNREPGESISDLYSFLGSNLPNNQYPNLNGFAAQQAMIAFYNQGFIIDATDINDPNSSYFSNVPAGGNYYQKNSIYSTGYNGKLSFNAATSYKDKLYIGLNLNSHFTDFHKSSTFYEENNAPLTADYTVTNLRFENDLYTYGTGFSFQLGAIAKVSDEIRLGLAYESSTWYKLNDELSQKLVAVSSATNLDNTNDVVDPQVVNIYEPYKLQTPSKLTGSFAYVFGKSGLLSVDYAIKDYSNTKFKPENDSYFNSLNSDMSSTLDTTGELRIGAEYKIEALSLRAGYRYEQSPYKNSVTIGDLTGYSAGLGYSFGSTKLDLAYSYAKRNSQQGFFNQGFTDGASIDAINNNVSVTLLFEL
;
A
#
# COMPACT_ATOMS: atom_id res chain seq x y z
N MET A 1 48.19 -38.98 -13.79
CA MET A 1 48.06 -37.72 -14.54
C MET A 1 46.58 -37.35 -14.66
N LYS A 2 46.23 -36.09 -14.35
CA LYS A 2 44.96 -35.38 -14.61
C LYS A 2 43.74 -35.83 -13.78
N LYS A 3 43.46 -35.15 -12.65
CA LYS A 3 42.64 -33.93 -12.49
C LYS A 3 41.18 -34.14 -12.91
N TYR A 4 40.29 -34.33 -11.93
CA TYR A 4 38.94 -33.72 -11.89
C TYR A 4 38.53 -33.51 -10.42
N ILE A 5 39.07 -32.44 -9.83
CA ILE A 5 38.37 -31.64 -8.84
C ILE A 5 37.65 -30.58 -9.67
N LEU A 6 36.32 -30.67 -9.77
CA LEU A 6 35.43 -29.51 -9.98
C LEU A 6 33.99 -29.97 -9.71
N LEU A 7 33.66 -30.03 -8.42
CA LEU A 7 32.30 -30.31 -7.93
C LEU A 7 32.01 -29.24 -6.87
N LEU A 8 32.00 -27.97 -7.30
CA LEU A 8 31.64 -26.77 -6.51
C LEU A 8 31.87 -25.53 -7.39
N ALA A 9 30.90 -25.20 -8.26
CA ALA A 9 30.63 -23.88 -8.84
C ALA A 9 29.66 -24.01 -10.03
N LEU A 10 28.50 -24.66 -9.83
CA LEU A 10 27.32 -24.24 -10.58
C LEU A 10 26.70 -23.14 -9.73
N GLY A 11 26.94 -21.90 -10.14
CA GLY A 11 26.33 -20.74 -9.51
C GLY A 11 24.83 -20.94 -9.49
N PHE A 12 24.24 -20.84 -8.31
CA PHE A 12 22.87 -20.38 -8.17
C PHE A 12 22.83 -18.94 -8.70
N SER A 13 22.77 -18.79 -10.02
CA SER A 13 22.14 -17.63 -10.63
C SER A 13 20.64 -17.94 -10.64
N SER A 14 19.99 -17.78 -9.48
CA SER A 14 18.54 -17.67 -9.42
C SER A 14 18.17 -16.42 -10.20
N SER A 15 17.44 -16.62 -11.28
CA SER A 15 16.90 -15.57 -12.13
C SER A 15 15.69 -14.95 -11.46
N VAL A 16 15.65 -13.61 -11.44
CA VAL A 16 14.65 -12.84 -10.70
C VAL A 16 13.40 -12.67 -11.57
N ALA A 17 12.32 -13.38 -11.24
CA ALA A 17 11.00 -12.95 -11.70
C ALA A 17 10.54 -11.76 -10.84
N GLN A 18 9.95 -10.74 -11.45
CA GLN A 18 9.50 -9.53 -10.75
C GLN A 18 8.12 -9.11 -11.25
N SER A 19 7.27 -8.67 -10.34
CA SER A 19 5.89 -8.26 -10.63
C SER A 19 5.49 -6.97 -9.91
N GLN A 20 6.43 -6.31 -9.21
CA GLN A 20 6.15 -5.14 -8.39
C GLN A 20 5.74 -3.92 -9.22
N GLU A 21 4.74 -3.19 -8.73
CA GLU A 21 4.20 -2.01 -9.40
C GLU A 21 4.31 -0.75 -8.54
N ILE A 22 4.06 0.42 -9.14
CA ILE A 22 4.00 1.70 -8.41
C ILE A 22 2.95 1.62 -7.29
N SER A 23 1.81 0.97 -7.53
CA SER A 23 0.77 0.79 -6.50
C SER A 23 1.23 -0.03 -5.30
N ASP A 24 2.16 -0.98 -5.47
CA ASP A 24 2.72 -1.73 -4.35
C ASP A 24 3.60 -0.83 -3.48
N ALA A 25 4.43 0.01 -4.10
CA ALA A 25 5.21 1.01 -3.37
C ALA A 25 4.30 2.00 -2.61
N MET A 26 3.25 2.49 -3.28
CA MET A 26 2.29 3.43 -2.69
C MET A 26 1.48 2.85 -1.54
N ARG A 27 1.19 1.54 -1.54
CA ARG A 27 0.52 0.83 -0.44
C ARG A 27 1.24 1.00 0.89
N TYR A 28 2.58 0.98 0.88
CA TYR A 28 3.40 1.09 2.10
C TYR A 28 3.90 2.51 2.37
N ALA A 29 3.82 3.41 1.38
CA ALA A 29 4.28 4.79 1.50
C ALA A 29 3.21 5.76 2.03
N GLN A 30 1.92 5.41 1.99
CA GLN A 30 0.84 6.27 2.50
C GLN A 30 0.60 6.07 3.99
N ASP A 31 0.33 7.17 4.70
CA ASP A 31 0.08 7.16 6.14
C ASP A 31 -1.43 7.28 6.40
N ASN A 32 -1.96 6.45 7.30
CA ASN A 32 -3.32 6.60 7.81
C ASN A 32 -3.33 7.31 9.16
N LEU A 33 -4.44 7.99 9.47
CA LEU A 33 -4.63 8.63 10.77
C LEU A 33 -5.09 7.60 11.81
N ASN A 34 -4.15 6.81 12.33
CA ASN A 34 -4.35 5.83 13.39
C ASN A 34 -3.73 6.29 14.72
N GLY A 35 -4.16 5.67 15.84
CA GLY A 35 -3.83 6.13 17.19
C GLY A 35 -5.02 6.23 18.14
N THR A 36 -4.83 6.89 19.29
CA THR A 36 -5.83 7.07 20.35
C THR A 36 -7.06 7.83 19.84
N ALA A 37 -8.19 7.63 20.50
CA ALA A 37 -9.42 8.37 20.22
C ALA A 37 -9.19 9.88 20.39
N ARG A 38 -8.47 10.31 21.44
CA ARG A 38 -8.08 11.71 21.61
C ARG A 38 -7.27 12.24 20.42
N PHE A 39 -6.26 11.48 19.98
CA PHE A 39 -5.44 11.84 18.81
C PHE A 39 -6.27 11.96 17.53
N ARG A 40 -7.10 10.95 17.25
CA ARG A 40 -7.95 10.89 16.06
C ARG A 40 -9.00 12.02 16.05
N ALA A 41 -9.63 12.30 17.19
CA ALA A 41 -10.63 13.37 17.32
C ALA A 41 -10.08 14.78 17.05
N MET A 42 -8.76 14.96 17.14
CA MET A 42 -8.03 16.22 16.91
C MET A 42 -7.39 16.26 15.52
N GLY A 43 -7.74 15.32 14.63
CA GLY A 43 -7.17 15.23 13.28
C GLY A 43 -5.68 14.84 13.25
N GLY A 44 -5.12 14.36 14.37
CA GLY A 44 -3.71 13.99 14.47
C GLY A 44 -2.71 15.13 14.67
N ALA A 45 -3.19 16.36 14.92
CA ALA A 45 -2.35 17.54 15.10
C ALA A 45 -1.67 17.54 16.48
N PHE A 46 -0.65 16.69 16.69
CA PHE A 46 0.01 16.49 17.98
C PHE A 46 1.50 16.80 18.00
N GLY A 47 2.08 17.27 16.88
CA GLY A 47 3.53 17.44 16.77
C GLY A 47 4.14 18.49 17.71
N ALA A 48 3.41 19.56 18.08
CA ALA A 48 3.83 20.52 19.11
C ALA A 48 3.16 20.28 20.47
N LEU A 49 2.01 19.60 20.48
CA LEU A 49 1.21 19.39 21.68
C LEU A 49 1.85 18.34 22.61
N GLY A 50 2.24 17.19 22.07
CA GLY A 50 2.75 16.05 22.83
C GLY A 50 1.75 15.50 23.85
N GLY A 51 2.23 14.71 24.81
CA GLY A 51 1.42 14.30 25.98
C GLY A 51 0.23 13.39 25.66
N ASP A 52 0.30 12.67 24.54
CA ASP A 52 -0.62 11.60 24.12
C ASP A 52 0.21 10.44 23.55
N LEU A 53 -0.22 9.19 23.73
CA LEU A 53 0.57 8.04 23.30
C LEU A 53 0.80 8.05 21.78
N SER A 54 -0.16 8.50 20.97
CA SER A 54 0.02 8.61 19.52
C SER A 54 0.91 9.78 19.11
N SER A 55 1.09 10.78 19.98
CA SER A 55 2.00 11.89 19.69
C SER A 55 3.44 11.43 19.52
N LEU A 56 3.82 10.29 20.11
CA LEU A 56 5.14 9.68 19.94
C LEU A 56 5.41 9.35 18.48
N ASN A 57 4.38 8.95 17.72
CA ASN A 57 4.50 8.59 16.31
C ASN A 57 4.59 9.81 15.38
N VAL A 58 4.26 11.02 15.87
CA VAL A 58 4.35 12.28 15.11
C VAL A 58 5.60 13.07 15.49
N ASN A 59 5.84 13.24 16.78
CA ASN A 59 7.03 13.90 17.31
C ASN A 59 7.51 13.16 18.57
N PRO A 60 8.65 12.46 18.53
CA PRO A 60 9.12 11.66 19.66
C PRO A 60 9.47 12.48 20.91
N ALA A 61 9.70 13.79 20.80
CA ALA A 61 9.85 14.67 21.97
C ALA A 61 8.56 14.81 22.78
N GLY A 62 7.40 14.45 22.19
CA GLY A 62 6.09 14.48 22.82
C GLY A 62 5.98 13.61 24.07
N SER A 63 6.79 12.55 24.21
CA SER A 63 6.81 11.73 25.43
C SER A 63 7.37 12.47 26.63
N ALA A 64 8.30 13.41 26.42
CA ALA A 64 8.82 14.27 27.48
C ALA A 64 7.83 15.39 27.83
N VAL A 65 6.64 15.47 27.23
CA VAL A 65 5.57 16.36 27.70
C VAL A 65 4.76 15.70 28.82
N PHE A 66 4.71 14.36 28.89
CA PHE A 66 3.99 13.63 29.93
C PHE A 66 4.47 14.02 31.34
N THR A 67 3.52 14.17 32.26
CA THR A 67 3.78 14.53 33.66
C THR A 67 3.85 13.29 34.56
N ASN A 68 3.08 12.26 34.23
CA ASN A 68 2.93 11.02 34.98
C ASN A 68 3.22 9.82 34.07
N ASN A 69 3.38 8.65 34.67
CA ASN A 69 3.41 7.42 33.90
C ASN A 69 2.03 7.18 33.29
N GLN A 70 1.97 6.73 32.04
CA GLN A 70 0.69 6.47 31.38
C GLN A 70 0.71 5.17 30.61
N MET A 71 -0.43 4.49 30.58
CA MET A 71 -0.70 3.35 29.72
C MET A 71 -1.99 3.60 28.97
N ALA A 72 -2.05 3.24 27.69
CA ALA A 72 -3.26 3.38 26.90
C ALA A 72 -3.47 2.18 25.98
N LEU A 73 -4.75 1.81 25.83
CA LEU A 73 -5.24 0.79 24.91
C LEU A 73 -6.32 1.41 24.04
N THR A 74 -6.23 1.23 22.73
CA THR A 74 -7.20 1.75 21.77
C THR A 74 -7.71 0.64 20.87
N LEU A 75 -9.02 0.46 20.88
CA LEU A 75 -9.75 -0.41 19.96
C LEU A 75 -10.42 0.45 18.90
N SER A 76 -10.52 -0.03 17.66
CA SER A 76 -11.17 0.73 16.60
C SER A 76 -11.96 -0.16 15.64
N ASN A 77 -13.08 0.39 15.20
CA ASN A 77 -13.85 -0.13 14.10
C ASN A 77 -13.55 0.71 12.86
N PHE A 78 -13.15 0.05 11.77
CA PHE A 78 -12.86 0.66 10.48
C PHE A 78 -13.98 0.26 9.52
N ASP A 79 -14.60 1.25 8.87
CA ASP A 79 -15.71 1.07 7.94
C ASP A 79 -15.38 1.79 6.63
N THR A 80 -14.96 0.99 5.65
CA THR A 80 -14.54 1.48 4.33
C THR A 80 -15.65 1.24 3.33
N LYS A 81 -16.07 2.30 2.64
CA LYS A 81 -17.06 2.23 1.56
C LYS A 81 -16.46 2.76 0.27
N ASN A 82 -16.37 1.91 -0.74
CA ASN A 82 -15.91 2.27 -2.07
C ASN A 82 -17.10 2.38 -3.00
N LYS A 83 -17.31 3.55 -3.60
CA LYS A 83 -18.26 3.72 -4.70
C LYS A 83 -17.49 3.78 -6.00
N SER A 84 -17.76 2.87 -6.91
CA SER A 84 -17.08 2.80 -8.21
C SER A 84 -18.02 3.31 -9.31
N ASN A 85 -17.45 3.98 -10.30
CA ASN A 85 -18.09 4.36 -11.55
C ASN A 85 -17.20 3.90 -12.71
N TYR A 86 -17.71 2.98 -13.52
CA TYR A 86 -17.06 2.47 -14.71
C TYR A 86 -17.98 2.61 -15.92
N PHE A 87 -17.61 3.46 -16.88
CA PHE A 87 -18.43 3.78 -18.05
C PHE A 87 -19.90 4.13 -17.73
N GLY A 88 -20.12 4.91 -16.65
CA GLY A 88 -21.44 5.37 -16.22
C GLY A 88 -22.22 4.37 -15.35
N SER A 89 -21.73 3.14 -15.21
CA SER A 89 -22.31 2.13 -14.31
C SER A 89 -21.72 2.30 -12.91
N THR A 90 -22.59 2.44 -11.90
CA THR A 90 -22.16 2.67 -10.51
C THR A 90 -22.36 1.44 -9.65
N THR A 91 -21.34 1.09 -8.87
CA THR A 91 -21.37 0.00 -7.89
C THR A 91 -20.90 0.51 -6.52
N SER A 92 -21.17 -0.24 -5.45
CA SER A 92 -20.69 0.10 -4.12
C SER A 92 -20.34 -1.15 -3.34
N GLU A 93 -19.17 -1.13 -2.72
CA GLU A 93 -18.72 -2.15 -1.76
C GLU A 93 -18.51 -1.54 -0.39
N LYS A 94 -18.70 -2.36 0.63
CA LYS A 94 -18.57 -1.95 2.03
C LYS A 94 -17.89 -3.02 2.85
N ASN A 95 -16.81 -2.64 3.53
CA ASN A 95 -16.07 -3.51 4.43
C ASN A 95 -16.06 -2.92 5.83
N ASN A 96 -16.08 -3.80 6.82
CA ASN A 96 -16.03 -3.44 8.22
C ASN A 96 -15.07 -4.39 8.93
N SER A 97 -14.10 -3.83 9.65
CA SER A 97 -13.14 -4.56 10.47
C SER A 97 -13.04 -3.98 11.88
N PHE A 98 -12.62 -4.82 12.82
CA PHE A 98 -12.41 -4.43 14.21
C PHE A 98 -11.01 -4.84 14.63
N ASP A 99 -10.20 -3.86 15.01
CA ASP A 99 -8.79 -4.08 15.31
C ASP A 99 -8.36 -3.47 16.64
N LEU A 100 -7.31 -4.06 17.20
CA LEU A 100 -6.43 -3.40 18.13
C LEU A 100 -5.61 -2.33 17.39
N ASN A 101 -6.09 -1.09 17.44
CA ASN A 101 -5.46 0.05 16.77
C ASN A 101 -4.14 0.45 17.45
N GLN A 102 -4.11 0.53 18.78
CA GLN A 102 -2.90 0.96 19.48
C GLN A 102 -2.82 0.42 20.92
N ALA A 103 -1.61 0.10 21.38
CA ALA A 103 -1.33 -0.21 22.77
C ALA A 103 0.07 0.27 23.16
N GLY A 104 0.23 0.84 24.34
CA GLY A 104 1.55 1.27 24.78
C GLY A 104 1.59 1.96 26.14
N ALA A 105 2.80 2.33 26.53
CA ALA A 105 3.09 2.94 27.81
C ALA A 105 4.23 3.97 27.71
N VAL A 106 4.17 4.98 28.58
CA VAL A 106 5.22 5.97 28.77
C VAL A 106 5.57 6.05 30.25
N PHE A 107 6.86 5.95 30.54
CA PHE A 107 7.43 6.07 31.88
C PHE A 107 8.22 7.38 31.99
N VAL A 108 7.93 8.17 33.02
CA VAL A 108 8.49 9.50 33.24
C VAL A 108 9.36 9.48 34.50
N PHE A 109 10.64 9.83 34.32
CA PHE A 109 11.63 9.88 35.38
C PHE A 109 12.08 11.33 35.61
N ASN A 110 11.58 11.94 36.69
CA ASN A 110 11.94 13.30 37.07
C ASN A 110 13.31 13.36 37.75
N ASN A 111 14.12 14.35 37.38
CA ASN A 111 15.40 14.61 38.02
C ASN A 111 15.18 15.28 39.39
N ARG A 112 15.71 14.68 40.45
CA ARG A 112 15.56 15.19 41.83
C ARG A 112 16.53 16.33 42.17
N ASN A 113 17.55 16.57 41.34
CA ASN A 113 18.49 17.67 41.54
C ASN A 113 17.91 18.99 40.99
N SER A 114 17.54 19.91 41.87
CA SER A 114 16.97 21.21 41.52
C SER A 114 17.89 22.07 40.65
N ASN A 115 19.21 21.94 40.82
CA ASN A 115 20.23 22.70 40.09
C ASN A 115 20.49 22.16 38.67
N SER A 116 19.98 20.97 38.35
CA SER A 116 20.13 20.41 37.01
C SER A 116 19.28 21.17 36.00
N ASN A 117 19.86 21.48 34.84
CA ASN A 117 19.11 22.00 33.71
C ASN A 117 18.27 20.91 33.02
N TRP A 118 18.68 19.63 33.11
CA TRP A 118 17.89 18.51 32.62
C TRP A 118 16.86 18.10 33.67
N LYS A 119 15.57 18.23 33.34
CA LYS A 119 14.48 18.13 34.31
C LYS A 119 13.83 16.76 34.37
N LYS A 120 13.77 16.04 33.27
CA LYS A 120 13.25 14.66 33.22
C LYS A 120 13.69 13.92 31.97
N ILE A 121 13.64 12.59 32.07
CA ILE A 121 13.78 11.63 30.96
C ILE A 121 12.48 10.84 30.88
N SER A 122 12.01 10.57 29.68
CA SER A 122 10.89 9.66 29.41
C SER A 122 11.34 8.51 28.53
N LEU A 123 10.80 7.33 28.82
CA LEU A 123 10.96 6.12 28.01
C LEU A 123 9.58 5.60 27.64
N GLY A 124 9.38 5.17 26.40
CA GLY A 124 8.10 4.68 25.94
C GLY A 124 8.22 3.46 25.04
N VAL A 125 7.16 2.65 25.05
CA VAL A 125 6.93 1.58 24.09
C VAL A 125 5.54 1.75 23.52
N ASN A 126 5.42 1.69 22.19
CA ASN A 126 4.16 1.93 21.51
C ASN A 126 3.99 1.00 20.32
N TYR A 127 2.93 0.21 20.32
CA TYR A 127 2.44 -0.53 19.16
C TYR A 127 1.29 0.24 18.51
N GLU A 128 1.33 0.38 17.19
CA GLU A 128 0.28 0.96 16.36
C GLU A 128 0.03 0.08 15.13
N ASN A 129 -1.24 -0.23 14.84
CA ASN A 129 -1.64 -0.69 13.51
C ASN A 129 -1.67 0.52 12.58
N THR A 130 -0.62 0.71 11.78
CA THR A 130 -0.48 1.88 10.90
C THR A 130 -1.43 1.84 9.72
N THR A 131 -1.79 0.65 9.23
CA THR A 131 -2.75 0.46 8.13
C THR A 131 -3.46 -0.88 8.29
N ASN A 132 -4.80 -0.86 8.30
CA ASN A 132 -5.62 -2.04 8.08
C ASN A 132 -5.82 -2.18 6.55
N PHE A 133 -5.60 -3.39 6.02
CA PHE A 133 -5.71 -3.68 4.59
C PHE A 133 -7.05 -4.33 4.18
N ASP A 134 -7.97 -4.53 5.12
CA ASP A 134 -9.31 -5.06 4.87
C ASP A 134 -10.10 -4.09 3.99
N ASN A 135 -10.28 -4.47 2.73
CA ASN A 135 -10.93 -3.64 1.74
C ASN A 135 -11.59 -4.49 0.64
N GLY A 136 -12.63 -3.93 0.04
CA GLY A 136 -13.36 -4.55 -1.06
C GLY A 136 -13.70 -3.50 -2.10
N ILE A 137 -13.32 -3.74 -3.34
CA ILE A 137 -13.60 -2.89 -4.48
C ILE A 137 -14.23 -3.77 -5.56
N PHE A 138 -15.44 -3.40 -5.97
CA PHE A 138 -16.12 -4.01 -7.10
C PHE A 138 -16.47 -2.92 -8.11
N SER A 139 -16.08 -3.13 -9.36
CA SER A 139 -16.38 -2.24 -10.48
C SER A 139 -16.99 -3.07 -11.60
N ALA A 140 -18.04 -2.55 -12.25
CA ALA A 140 -18.65 -3.20 -13.41
C ALA A 140 -19.19 -2.17 -14.38
N GLY A 141 -19.11 -2.46 -15.68
CA GLY A 141 -19.59 -1.58 -16.74
C GLY A 141 -19.20 -2.10 -18.12
N THR A 142 -19.66 -1.41 -19.17
CA THR A 142 -19.38 -1.78 -20.55
C THR A 142 -18.38 -0.81 -21.15
N ASN A 143 -17.18 -1.32 -21.46
CA ASN A 143 -16.14 -0.58 -22.17
C ASN A 143 -16.34 -0.75 -23.68
N PRO A 144 -16.59 0.33 -24.44
CA PRO A 144 -16.82 0.24 -25.88
C PRO A 144 -15.52 0.24 -26.70
N ASN A 145 -14.36 0.40 -26.06
CA ASN A 145 -13.10 0.72 -26.75
C ASN A 145 -12.02 -0.35 -26.59
N ASN A 146 -11.82 -0.87 -25.37
CA ASN A 146 -10.66 -1.70 -25.05
C ASN A 146 -11.06 -2.97 -24.31
N SER A 147 -10.35 -4.06 -24.63
CA SER A 147 -10.47 -5.36 -23.96
C SER A 147 -9.20 -5.68 -23.18
N ILE A 148 -9.30 -6.62 -22.23
CA ILE A 148 -8.16 -7.15 -21.48
C ILE A 148 -7.13 -7.89 -22.36
N ASP A 149 -7.48 -8.31 -23.57
CA ASP A 149 -6.49 -8.86 -24.52
C ASP A 149 -5.24 -7.99 -24.69
N GLN A 150 -5.39 -6.66 -24.64
CA GLN A 150 -4.29 -5.71 -24.71
C GLN A 150 -3.26 -5.89 -23.59
N TYR A 151 -3.67 -6.35 -22.41
CA TYR A 151 -2.76 -6.69 -21.31
C TYR A 151 -1.84 -7.86 -21.70
N PHE A 152 -2.43 -8.97 -22.16
CA PHE A 152 -1.69 -10.16 -22.58
C PHE A 152 -0.83 -9.89 -23.82
N LEU A 153 -1.36 -9.17 -24.81
CA LEU A 153 -0.61 -8.74 -25.99
C LEU A 153 0.56 -7.84 -25.65
N SER A 154 0.41 -6.92 -24.69
CA SER A 154 1.50 -6.06 -24.25
C SER A 154 2.65 -6.88 -23.66
N HIS A 155 2.34 -7.87 -22.81
CA HIS A 155 3.36 -8.79 -22.32
C HIS A 155 3.97 -9.62 -23.46
N ALA A 156 3.15 -10.20 -24.34
CA ALA A 156 3.61 -11.06 -25.42
C ALA A 156 4.51 -10.35 -26.44
N ASN A 157 4.20 -9.10 -26.80
CA ASN A 157 4.89 -8.37 -27.86
C ASN A 157 6.02 -7.44 -27.39
N ASN A 158 6.03 -7.02 -26.12
CA ASN A 158 6.96 -5.97 -25.65
C ASN A 158 7.89 -6.40 -24.50
N ALA A 159 7.70 -7.58 -23.90
CA ALA A 159 8.39 -7.96 -22.66
C ALA A 159 9.89 -8.24 -22.82
N ASN A 160 10.40 -8.42 -24.03
CA ASN A 160 11.82 -8.66 -24.27
C ASN A 160 12.50 -7.38 -24.78
N ASN A 161 12.55 -6.34 -23.95
CA ASN A 161 13.09 -5.01 -24.31
C ASN A 161 12.42 -4.42 -25.58
N GLY A 162 11.09 -4.53 -25.66
CA GLY A 162 10.28 -4.09 -26.81
C GLY A 162 10.18 -5.10 -27.95
N ALA A 163 10.76 -6.30 -27.81
CA ALA A 163 10.58 -7.40 -28.75
C ALA A 163 9.57 -8.46 -28.25
N PRO A 164 8.97 -9.25 -29.16
CA PRO A 164 8.08 -10.35 -28.79
C PRO A 164 8.79 -11.44 -27.99
N ILE A 165 8.01 -12.14 -27.17
CA ILE A 165 8.45 -13.33 -26.46
C ILE A 165 8.68 -14.45 -27.49
N PRO A 166 9.86 -15.11 -27.48
CA PRO A 166 10.11 -16.25 -28.36
C PRO A 166 9.09 -17.38 -28.18
N GLN A 167 8.65 -17.99 -29.29
CA GLN A 167 7.60 -19.00 -29.29
C GLN A 167 7.88 -20.22 -28.38
N GLN A 168 9.15 -20.54 -28.16
CA GLN A 168 9.58 -21.61 -27.25
C GLN A 168 9.20 -21.37 -25.78
N PHE A 169 8.81 -20.15 -25.40
CA PHE A 169 8.42 -19.80 -24.04
C PHE A 169 6.90 -19.71 -23.85
N VAL A 170 6.12 -19.86 -24.93
CA VAL A 170 4.65 -19.92 -24.87
C VAL A 170 4.12 -21.27 -25.33
N ASN A 171 4.89 -22.03 -26.10
CA ASN A 171 4.56 -23.40 -26.47
C ASN A 171 5.09 -24.40 -25.44
N ARG A 172 4.28 -25.43 -25.16
CA ARG A 172 4.69 -26.58 -24.35
C ARG A 172 5.38 -27.61 -25.23
N GLU A 173 6.41 -28.24 -24.69
CA GLU A 173 7.03 -29.41 -25.32
C GLU A 173 6.09 -30.64 -25.23
N PRO A 174 6.22 -31.63 -26.15
CA PRO A 174 5.41 -32.84 -26.09
C PRO A 174 5.51 -33.57 -24.75
N GLY A 175 4.39 -33.66 -24.02
CA GLY A 175 4.30 -34.29 -22.70
C GLY A 175 4.55 -33.35 -21.52
N GLU A 176 4.85 -32.08 -21.74
CA GLU A 176 5.01 -31.06 -20.70
C GLU A 176 3.65 -30.57 -20.17
N SER A 177 3.50 -30.48 -18.85
CA SER A 177 2.29 -29.92 -18.24
C SER A 177 2.30 -28.39 -18.27
N ILE A 178 1.12 -27.77 -18.10
CA ILE A 178 1.03 -26.30 -17.92
C ILE A 178 1.86 -25.86 -16.71
N SER A 179 1.79 -26.62 -15.61
CA SER A 179 2.52 -26.37 -14.37
C SER A 179 4.04 -26.39 -14.57
N ASP A 180 4.55 -27.31 -15.37
CA ASP A 180 6.00 -27.44 -15.63
C ASP A 180 6.53 -26.24 -16.40
N LEU A 181 5.91 -25.88 -17.54
CA LEU A 181 6.32 -24.72 -18.32
C LEU A 181 6.18 -23.44 -17.49
N TYR A 182 5.05 -23.27 -16.80
CA TYR A 182 4.79 -22.09 -15.98
C TYR A 182 5.86 -21.91 -14.89
N SER A 183 6.18 -22.98 -14.16
CA SER A 183 7.22 -22.98 -13.12
C SER A 183 8.61 -22.71 -13.71
N PHE A 184 8.90 -23.29 -14.88
CA PHE A 184 10.15 -23.06 -15.59
C PHE A 184 10.33 -21.59 -15.94
N LEU A 185 9.32 -20.95 -16.53
CA LEU A 185 9.36 -19.54 -16.91
C LEU A 185 9.58 -18.64 -15.69
N GLY A 186 8.87 -18.88 -14.59
CA GLY A 186 9.01 -18.09 -13.36
C GLY A 186 10.37 -18.26 -12.67
N SER A 187 10.99 -19.45 -12.80
CA SER A 187 12.22 -19.76 -12.07
C SER A 187 13.51 -19.58 -12.89
N ASN A 188 13.43 -19.60 -14.22
CA ASN A 188 14.58 -19.64 -15.13
C ASN A 188 14.69 -18.42 -16.07
N LEU A 189 13.81 -17.42 -15.92
CA LEU A 189 13.88 -16.15 -16.65
C LEU A 189 13.94 -14.98 -15.67
N PRO A 190 14.75 -13.94 -15.94
CA PRO A 190 15.66 -13.78 -17.09
C PRO A 190 16.89 -14.69 -17.01
N ASN A 191 17.43 -15.16 -18.14
CA ASN A 191 18.67 -15.97 -18.16
C ASN A 191 19.75 -15.36 -19.04
N ASN A 192 20.91 -16.02 -19.13
CA ASN A 192 22.05 -15.54 -19.91
C ASN A 192 21.73 -15.27 -21.39
N GLN A 193 20.79 -16.03 -21.98
CA GLN A 193 20.38 -15.85 -23.37
C GLN A 193 19.34 -14.72 -23.51
N TYR A 194 18.45 -14.60 -22.52
CA TYR A 194 17.39 -13.59 -22.48
C TYR A 194 17.46 -12.76 -21.19
N PRO A 195 18.47 -11.88 -21.07
CA PRO A 195 18.71 -11.13 -19.83
C PRO A 195 17.64 -10.07 -19.54
N ASN A 196 16.84 -9.69 -20.55
CA ASN A 196 15.80 -8.68 -20.44
C ASN A 196 14.38 -9.28 -20.41
N LEU A 197 14.24 -10.60 -20.55
CA LEU A 197 12.93 -11.25 -20.53
C LEU A 197 12.58 -11.64 -19.10
N ASN A 198 11.69 -10.88 -18.48
CA ASN A 198 11.18 -11.18 -17.15
C ASN A 198 10.28 -12.44 -17.18
N GLY A 199 10.51 -13.38 -16.26
CA GLY A 199 9.72 -14.61 -16.14
C GLY A 199 8.23 -14.39 -15.90
N PHE A 200 7.84 -13.36 -15.15
CA PHE A 200 6.44 -12.97 -14.98
C PHE A 200 5.80 -12.61 -16.33
N ALA A 201 6.46 -11.78 -17.13
CA ALA A 201 5.92 -11.40 -18.43
C ALA A 201 5.82 -12.60 -19.41
N ALA A 202 6.77 -13.52 -19.34
CA ALA A 202 6.70 -14.78 -20.08
C ALA A 202 5.51 -15.64 -19.63
N GLN A 203 5.25 -15.74 -18.32
CA GLN A 203 4.07 -16.40 -17.77
C GLN A 203 2.78 -15.76 -18.28
N GLN A 204 2.67 -14.42 -18.27
CA GLN A 204 1.48 -13.71 -18.77
C GLN A 204 1.17 -14.02 -20.24
N ALA A 205 2.20 -14.07 -21.09
CA ALA A 205 2.01 -14.45 -22.49
C ALA A 205 1.66 -15.94 -22.63
N MET A 206 2.34 -16.82 -21.90
CA MET A 206 2.13 -18.27 -21.97
C MET A 206 0.71 -18.66 -21.56
N ILE A 207 0.18 -18.10 -20.46
CA ILE A 207 -1.17 -18.46 -20.02
C ILE A 207 -2.24 -18.04 -21.04
N ALA A 208 -2.00 -16.97 -21.79
CA ALA A 208 -2.95 -16.45 -22.77
C ALA A 208 -2.83 -17.11 -24.15
N PHE A 209 -1.75 -17.86 -24.41
CA PHE A 209 -1.41 -18.35 -25.75
C PHE A 209 -2.38 -19.43 -26.28
N TYR A 210 -2.42 -19.62 -27.60
CA TYR A 210 -3.51 -20.34 -28.28
C TYR A 210 -3.71 -21.79 -27.82
N ASN A 211 -2.62 -22.51 -27.53
CA ASN A 211 -2.64 -23.90 -27.05
C ASN A 211 -2.86 -24.04 -25.53
N GLN A 212 -3.22 -22.94 -24.88
CA GLN A 212 -3.44 -22.82 -23.45
C GLN A 212 -4.75 -22.06 -23.20
N GLY A 213 -4.71 -20.73 -23.23
CA GLY A 213 -5.83 -19.86 -22.88
C GLY A 213 -6.60 -19.30 -24.07
N PHE A 214 -6.12 -19.53 -25.31
CA PHE A 214 -6.79 -19.13 -26.55
C PHE A 214 -7.06 -17.61 -26.71
N ILE A 215 -6.41 -16.75 -25.94
CA ILE A 215 -6.60 -15.29 -26.02
C ILE A 215 -5.70 -14.66 -27.08
N ILE A 216 -4.45 -15.11 -27.18
CA ILE A 216 -3.48 -14.60 -28.16
C ILE A 216 -2.90 -15.74 -28.99
N ASP A 217 -2.50 -15.43 -30.23
CA ASP A 217 -1.88 -16.38 -31.15
C ASP A 217 -0.72 -15.74 -31.93
N ALA A 218 0.19 -16.57 -32.43
CA ALA A 218 1.35 -16.14 -33.21
C ALA A 218 0.93 -15.77 -34.64
N THR A 219 1.44 -14.64 -35.14
CA THR A 219 1.19 -14.16 -36.51
C THR A 219 1.78 -15.11 -37.57
N ASP A 220 2.96 -15.67 -37.32
CA ASP A 220 3.58 -16.73 -38.12
C ASP A 220 4.14 -17.83 -37.20
N ILE A 221 3.51 -19.00 -37.22
CA ILE A 221 3.93 -20.17 -36.43
C ILE A 221 5.32 -20.70 -36.81
N ASN A 222 5.85 -20.35 -37.98
CA ASN A 222 7.16 -20.80 -38.43
C ASN A 222 8.28 -19.81 -38.07
N ASP A 223 7.97 -18.62 -37.57
CA ASP A 223 8.95 -17.65 -37.09
C ASP A 223 9.03 -17.70 -35.55
N PRO A 224 10.14 -18.21 -34.97
CA PRO A 224 10.33 -18.30 -33.53
C PRO A 224 10.19 -16.97 -32.77
N ASN A 225 10.27 -15.82 -33.44
CA ASN A 225 10.15 -14.49 -32.85
C ASN A 225 8.98 -13.68 -33.42
N SER A 226 7.98 -14.36 -34.01
CA SER A 226 6.76 -13.73 -34.52
C SER A 226 6.08 -12.84 -33.47
N SER A 227 5.47 -11.75 -33.94
CA SER A 227 4.49 -11.00 -33.15
C SER A 227 3.24 -11.84 -32.86
N TYR A 228 2.48 -11.41 -31.86
CA TYR A 228 1.22 -12.00 -31.43
C TYR A 228 0.02 -11.10 -31.77
N PHE A 229 -1.11 -11.70 -32.10
CA PHE A 229 -2.40 -11.04 -32.29
C PHE A 229 -3.47 -11.62 -31.34
N SER A 230 -4.61 -10.95 -31.22
CA SER A 230 -5.69 -11.32 -30.31
C SER A 230 -6.78 -12.14 -31.00
N ASN A 231 -7.26 -13.18 -30.32
CA ASN A 231 -8.45 -13.95 -30.67
C ASN A 231 -9.73 -13.38 -30.03
N VAL A 232 -9.64 -12.28 -29.28
CA VAL A 232 -10.80 -11.50 -28.84
C VAL A 232 -11.25 -10.63 -30.01
N PRO A 233 -12.51 -10.76 -30.49
CA PRO A 233 -13.00 -9.95 -31.60
C PRO A 233 -12.94 -8.45 -31.33
N ALA A 234 -12.43 -7.70 -32.32
CA ALA A 234 -12.48 -6.25 -32.31
C ALA A 234 -13.88 -5.70 -32.61
N GLY A 235 -14.16 -4.48 -32.14
CA GLY A 235 -15.41 -3.76 -32.43
C GLY A 235 -16.63 -4.23 -31.63
N GLY A 236 -16.43 -5.11 -30.64
CA GLY A 236 -17.44 -5.48 -29.66
C GLY A 236 -17.55 -4.47 -28.52
N ASN A 237 -18.62 -4.57 -27.74
CA ASN A 237 -18.72 -3.93 -26.44
C ASN A 237 -18.27 -4.94 -25.38
N TYR A 238 -17.32 -4.55 -24.54
CA TYR A 238 -16.70 -5.40 -23.53
C TYR A 238 -17.37 -5.15 -22.19
N TYR A 239 -18.28 -6.03 -21.77
CA TYR A 239 -18.84 -5.98 -20.43
C TYR A 239 -17.83 -6.54 -19.43
N GLN A 240 -17.31 -5.67 -18.56
CA GLN A 240 -16.20 -5.99 -17.69
C GLN A 240 -16.61 -5.89 -16.23
N LYS A 241 -16.02 -6.76 -15.40
CA LYS A 241 -16.11 -6.71 -13.94
C LYS A 241 -14.70 -6.82 -13.37
N ASN A 242 -14.37 -5.95 -12.43
CA ASN A 242 -13.15 -6.01 -11.66
C ASN A 242 -13.49 -6.10 -10.17
N SER A 243 -13.05 -7.18 -9.54
CA SER A 243 -13.20 -7.42 -8.10
C SER A 243 -11.83 -7.48 -7.45
N ILE A 244 -11.60 -6.66 -6.43
CA ILE A 244 -10.38 -6.68 -5.62
C ILE A 244 -10.80 -6.77 -4.15
N TYR A 245 -10.33 -7.82 -3.48
CA TYR A 245 -10.51 -8.01 -2.05
C TYR A 245 -9.14 -8.14 -1.40
N SER A 246 -8.90 -7.38 -0.34
CA SER A 246 -7.66 -7.45 0.42
C SER A 246 -7.91 -7.56 1.91
N THR A 247 -6.96 -8.15 2.62
CA THR A 247 -6.95 -8.27 4.07
C THR A 247 -5.54 -8.14 4.62
N GLY A 248 -5.43 -7.96 5.94
CA GLY A 248 -4.16 -7.93 6.67
C GLY A 248 -3.87 -6.58 7.30
N TYR A 249 -2.61 -6.36 7.69
CA TYR A 249 -2.22 -5.16 8.43
C TYR A 249 -0.74 -4.77 8.23
N ASN A 250 -0.43 -3.52 8.55
CA ASN A 250 0.93 -3.01 8.68
C ASN A 250 1.14 -2.47 10.10
N GLY A 251 1.91 -3.18 10.92
CA GLY A 251 2.17 -2.84 12.31
C GLY A 251 3.49 -2.09 12.50
N LYS A 252 3.52 -1.20 13.49
CA LYS A 252 4.73 -0.45 13.92
C LYS A 252 4.91 -0.57 15.43
N LEU A 253 6.06 -1.07 15.85
CA LEU A 253 6.53 -1.07 17.23
C LEU A 253 7.61 -0.01 17.41
N SER A 254 7.35 0.98 18.27
CA SER A 254 8.21 2.13 18.49
C SER A 254 8.79 2.11 19.91
N PHE A 255 10.10 2.23 20.01
CA PHE A 255 10.81 2.44 21.27
C PHE A 255 11.23 3.90 21.34
N ASN A 256 10.71 4.62 22.34
CA ASN A 256 10.88 6.05 22.49
C ASN A 256 11.81 6.38 23.66
N ALA A 257 12.67 7.36 23.45
CA ALA A 257 13.40 8.03 24.52
C ALA A 257 13.36 9.54 24.30
N ALA A 258 13.03 10.31 25.33
CA ALA A 258 13.06 11.76 25.26
C ALA A 258 13.50 12.39 26.58
N THR A 259 13.87 13.67 26.53
CA THR A 259 14.35 14.42 27.67
C THR A 259 13.90 15.87 27.59
N SER A 260 13.93 16.56 28.72
CA SER A 260 13.62 17.99 28.80
C SER A 260 14.77 18.80 29.40
N TYR A 261 15.05 19.92 28.75
CA TYR A 261 16.00 20.93 29.18
C TYR A 261 15.24 22.18 29.64
N LYS A 262 15.37 22.50 30.93
CA LYS A 262 14.77 23.63 31.64
C LYS A 262 13.24 23.73 31.48
N ASP A 263 12.56 22.63 31.16
CA ASP A 263 11.14 22.62 30.78
C ASP A 263 10.78 23.59 29.64
N LYS A 264 11.77 23.94 28.81
CA LYS A 264 11.63 24.84 27.66
C LYS A 264 11.92 24.16 26.35
N LEU A 265 12.83 23.20 26.34
CA LEU A 265 13.19 22.43 25.16
C LEU A 265 13.05 20.94 25.48
N TYR A 266 12.29 20.25 24.65
CA TYR A 266 12.12 18.81 24.69
C TYR A 266 12.75 18.21 23.45
N ILE A 267 13.47 17.11 23.58
CA ILE A 267 14.14 16.42 22.48
C ILE A 267 13.82 14.93 22.62
N GLY A 268 13.52 14.27 21.51
CA GLY A 268 13.21 12.84 21.50
C GLY A 268 13.71 12.10 20.27
N LEU A 269 13.82 10.79 20.44
CA LEU A 269 14.21 9.80 19.45
C LEU A 269 13.23 8.63 19.51
N ASN A 270 12.82 8.11 18.35
CA ASN A 270 12.24 6.78 18.22
C ASN A 270 13.11 5.87 17.37
N LEU A 271 13.14 4.61 17.74
CA LEU A 271 13.55 3.50 16.88
C LEU A 271 12.33 2.61 16.62
N ASN A 272 12.05 2.34 15.36
CA ASN A 272 10.80 1.71 14.94
C ASN A 272 11.07 0.42 14.18
N SER A 273 10.41 -0.65 14.59
CA SER A 273 10.29 -1.90 13.85
C SER A 273 8.93 -1.95 13.17
N HIS A 274 8.92 -2.21 11.87
CA HIS A 274 7.72 -2.36 11.06
C HIS A 274 7.54 -3.82 10.64
N PHE A 275 6.30 -4.25 10.48
CA PHE A 275 5.97 -5.59 10.01
C PHE A 275 4.65 -5.55 9.25
N THR A 276 4.59 -6.28 8.14
CA THR A 276 3.43 -6.30 7.26
C THR A 276 3.02 -7.72 6.91
N ASP A 277 1.72 -7.90 6.79
CA ASP A 277 1.04 -9.11 6.33
C ASP A 277 -0.12 -8.65 5.45
N PHE A 278 -0.11 -9.02 4.17
CA PHE A 278 -1.05 -8.50 3.18
C PHE A 278 -1.47 -9.59 2.21
N HIS A 279 -2.77 -9.85 2.13
CA HIS A 279 -3.36 -10.73 1.14
C HIS A 279 -4.25 -9.92 0.19
N LYS A 280 -4.17 -10.20 -1.11
CA LYS A 280 -5.00 -9.59 -2.16
C LYS A 280 -5.47 -10.66 -3.14
N SER A 281 -6.77 -10.83 -3.24
CA SER A 281 -7.41 -11.58 -4.33
C SER A 281 -7.97 -10.59 -5.34
N SER A 282 -7.71 -10.83 -6.62
CA SER A 282 -8.26 -10.04 -7.72
C SER A 282 -8.84 -10.93 -8.79
N THR A 283 -9.99 -10.53 -9.32
CA THR A 283 -10.66 -11.22 -10.41
C THR A 283 -11.12 -10.19 -11.42
N PHE A 284 -10.62 -10.33 -12.64
CA PHE A 284 -11.11 -9.59 -13.79
C PHE A 284 -11.95 -10.53 -14.66
N TYR A 285 -13.13 -10.09 -15.05
CA TYR A 285 -14.00 -10.80 -15.98
C TYR A 285 -14.36 -9.89 -17.13
N GLU A 286 -14.37 -10.43 -18.33
CA GLU A 286 -14.82 -9.74 -19.54
C GLU A 286 -15.74 -10.65 -20.36
N GLU A 287 -16.80 -10.06 -20.87
CA GLU A 287 -17.68 -10.66 -21.88
C GLU A 287 -17.70 -9.74 -23.11
N ASN A 288 -17.46 -10.31 -24.28
CA ASN A 288 -17.50 -9.66 -25.58
C ASN A 288 -18.77 -10.08 -26.32
N ASN A 289 -19.52 -9.10 -26.81
CA ASN A 289 -20.77 -9.32 -27.55
C ASN A 289 -20.64 -9.16 -29.08
N ALA A 290 -19.42 -9.18 -29.62
CA ALA A 290 -19.21 -9.19 -31.06
C ALA A 290 -19.92 -10.41 -31.72
N PRO A 291 -20.44 -10.27 -32.95
CA PRO A 291 -21.06 -11.38 -33.66
C PRO A 291 -20.09 -12.56 -33.83
N LEU A 292 -20.58 -13.78 -33.61
CA LEU A 292 -19.79 -14.99 -33.85
C LEU A 292 -19.42 -15.12 -35.33
N THR A 293 -18.24 -15.69 -35.58
CA THR A 293 -17.76 -16.03 -36.92
C THR A 293 -17.78 -17.54 -37.13
N ALA A 294 -17.36 -18.03 -38.30
CA ALA A 294 -17.21 -19.47 -38.52
C ALA A 294 -16.05 -20.07 -37.70
N ASP A 295 -15.05 -19.25 -37.36
CA ASP A 295 -13.89 -19.63 -36.56
C ASP A 295 -14.13 -19.33 -35.08
N TYR A 296 -13.44 -20.07 -34.21
CA TYR A 296 -13.50 -19.84 -32.76
C TYR A 296 -12.92 -18.48 -32.40
N THR A 297 -13.67 -17.75 -31.58
CA THR A 297 -13.27 -16.45 -31.04
C THR A 297 -13.59 -16.40 -29.55
N VAL A 298 -12.82 -15.64 -28.78
CA VAL A 298 -13.05 -15.52 -27.33
C VAL A 298 -14.30 -14.66 -27.07
N THR A 299 -15.28 -15.24 -26.38
CA THR A 299 -16.53 -14.55 -26.02
C THR A 299 -16.55 -14.09 -24.57
N ASN A 300 -15.88 -14.79 -23.68
CA ASN A 300 -15.65 -14.31 -22.32
C ASN A 300 -14.37 -14.89 -21.74
N LEU A 301 -13.83 -14.22 -20.74
CA LEU A 301 -12.67 -14.65 -20.00
C LEU A 301 -12.73 -14.20 -18.56
N ARG A 302 -12.05 -14.94 -17.70
CA ARG A 302 -11.86 -14.63 -16.29
C ARG A 302 -10.41 -14.85 -15.91
N PHE A 303 -9.79 -13.81 -15.38
CA PHE A 303 -8.42 -13.81 -14.93
C PHE A 303 -8.35 -13.55 -13.43
N GLU A 304 -7.81 -14.51 -12.69
CA GLU A 304 -7.76 -14.56 -11.24
C GLU A 304 -6.30 -14.48 -10.78
N ASN A 305 -6.03 -13.66 -9.76
CA ASN A 305 -4.71 -13.55 -9.13
C ASN A 305 -4.87 -13.48 -7.61
N ASP A 306 -4.07 -14.26 -6.89
CA ASP A 306 -3.95 -14.20 -5.44
C ASP A 306 -2.50 -13.86 -5.07
N LEU A 307 -2.31 -12.71 -4.43
CA LEU A 307 -1.02 -12.18 -3.98
C LEU A 307 -0.96 -12.21 -2.46
N TYR A 308 0.13 -12.73 -1.92
CA TYR A 308 0.49 -12.63 -0.51
C TYR A 308 1.83 -11.91 -0.38
N THR A 309 1.85 -10.80 0.36
CA THR A 309 3.06 -10.03 0.65
C THR A 309 3.29 -9.95 2.15
N TYR A 310 4.48 -10.36 2.59
CA TYR A 310 4.86 -10.27 3.99
C TYR A 310 6.30 -9.78 4.16
N GLY A 311 6.56 -9.09 5.26
CA GLY A 311 7.90 -8.59 5.50
C GLY A 311 8.07 -7.75 6.75
N THR A 312 9.28 -7.21 6.89
CA THR A 312 9.67 -6.36 8.02
C THR A 312 10.36 -5.10 7.54
N GLY A 313 10.43 -4.09 8.39
CA GLY A 313 11.10 -2.85 8.07
C GLY A 313 11.64 -2.13 9.28
N PHE A 314 12.50 -1.13 9.03
CA PHE A 314 13.09 -0.29 10.06
C PHE A 314 12.95 1.18 9.69
N SER A 315 12.74 2.03 10.69
CA SER A 315 12.83 3.50 10.57
C SER A 315 13.24 4.11 11.90
N PHE A 316 13.61 5.39 11.89
CA PHE A 316 13.81 6.17 13.10
C PHE A 316 13.15 7.54 12.97
N GLN A 317 12.88 8.17 14.11
CA GLN A 317 12.34 9.53 14.15
C GLN A 317 13.13 10.38 15.13
N LEU A 318 13.31 11.66 14.78
CA LEU A 318 13.89 12.69 15.63
C LEU A 318 12.87 13.79 15.83
N GLY A 319 12.85 14.37 17.03
CA GLY A 319 11.85 15.36 17.37
C GLY A 319 12.34 16.38 18.38
N ALA A 320 11.84 17.60 18.25
CA ALA A 320 12.01 18.66 19.21
C ALA A 320 10.70 19.40 19.44
N ILE A 321 10.47 19.84 20.68
CA ILE A 321 9.38 20.76 21.04
C ILE A 321 9.97 21.90 21.87
N ALA A 322 9.73 23.13 21.44
CA ALA A 322 10.09 24.33 22.19
C ALA A 322 8.82 24.91 22.85
N LYS A 323 8.82 25.01 24.18
CA LYS A 323 7.83 25.74 24.95
C LYS A 323 8.27 27.19 25.08
N VAL A 324 7.75 28.05 24.20
CA VAL A 324 8.13 29.46 24.07
C VAL A 324 7.52 30.29 25.21
N SER A 325 6.24 30.05 25.49
CA SER A 325 5.52 30.55 26.67
C SER A 325 4.71 29.41 27.30
N ASP A 326 3.90 29.69 28.32
CA ASP A 326 2.99 28.69 28.88
C ASP A 326 1.88 28.30 27.89
N GLU A 327 1.53 29.21 26.98
CA GLU A 327 0.52 29.05 25.94
C GLU A 327 1.10 28.50 24.64
N ILE A 328 2.30 28.93 24.24
CA ILE A 328 2.82 28.65 22.89
C ILE A 328 3.86 27.53 22.89
N ARG A 329 3.62 26.53 22.03
CA ARG A 329 4.58 25.47 21.71
C ARG A 329 4.84 25.41 20.21
N LEU A 330 6.10 25.20 19.86
CA LEU A 330 6.56 24.95 18.50
C LEU A 330 7.16 23.55 18.44
N GLY A 331 6.88 22.80 17.39
CA GLY A 331 7.39 21.45 17.18
C GLY A 331 8.07 21.31 15.83
N LEU A 332 9.12 20.49 15.79
CA LEU A 332 9.75 20.03 14.57
C LEU A 332 10.04 18.54 14.71
N ALA A 333 9.66 17.76 13.72
CA ALA A 333 9.92 16.32 13.70
C ALA A 333 10.36 15.85 12.31
N TYR A 334 11.31 14.94 12.29
CA TYR A 334 11.80 14.26 11.10
C TYR A 334 11.61 12.76 11.28
N GLU A 335 10.96 12.14 10.31
CA GLU A 335 10.84 10.70 10.17
C GLU A 335 11.69 10.24 8.98
N SER A 336 12.59 9.29 9.23
CA SER A 336 13.37 8.69 8.16
C SER A 336 12.47 7.92 7.20
N SER A 337 12.99 7.60 6.01
CA SER A 337 12.42 6.51 5.22
C SER A 337 12.23 5.25 6.08
N THR A 338 11.21 4.47 5.76
CA THR A 338 11.14 3.08 6.19
C THR A 338 11.81 2.22 5.14
N TRP A 339 12.77 1.40 5.59
CA TRP A 339 13.44 0.43 4.74
C TRP A 339 12.83 -0.95 4.99
N TYR A 340 11.96 -1.38 4.08
CA TYR A 340 11.33 -2.69 4.10
C TYR A 340 12.17 -3.75 3.39
N LYS A 341 12.04 -4.98 3.87
CA LYS A 341 12.38 -6.21 3.15
C LYS A 341 11.09 -7.02 3.02
N LEU A 342 10.63 -7.22 1.79
CA LEU A 342 9.35 -7.83 1.45
C LEU A 342 9.57 -9.11 0.64
N ASN A 343 8.61 -10.03 0.75
CA ASN A 343 8.53 -11.25 -0.04
C ASN A 343 7.11 -11.31 -0.61
N ASP A 344 7.00 -11.73 -1.87
CA ASP A 344 5.73 -11.87 -2.56
C ASP A 344 5.54 -13.33 -2.99
N GLU A 345 4.32 -13.82 -2.83
CA GLU A 345 3.84 -15.08 -3.36
C GLU A 345 2.63 -14.81 -4.27
N LEU A 346 2.65 -15.32 -5.50
CA LEU A 346 1.57 -15.11 -6.48
C LEU A 346 1.10 -16.42 -7.09
N SER A 347 -0.21 -16.67 -7.07
CA SER A 347 -0.85 -17.69 -7.89
C SER A 347 -1.84 -17.05 -8.86
N GLN A 348 -1.97 -17.64 -10.04
CA GLN A 348 -2.78 -17.09 -11.12
C GLN A 348 -3.58 -18.20 -11.80
N LYS A 349 -4.74 -17.83 -12.32
CA LYS A 349 -5.62 -18.71 -13.10
C LYS A 349 -6.32 -17.94 -14.19
N LEU A 350 -6.40 -18.53 -15.37
CA LEU A 350 -7.11 -17.97 -16.51
C LEU A 350 -8.12 -18.99 -17.02
N VAL A 351 -9.34 -18.52 -17.28
CA VAL A 351 -10.36 -19.30 -17.98
C VAL A 351 -10.90 -18.44 -19.11
N ALA A 352 -10.86 -18.95 -20.34
CA ALA A 352 -11.53 -18.34 -21.48
C ALA A 352 -12.60 -19.29 -22.01
N VAL A 353 -13.63 -18.70 -22.62
CA VAL A 353 -14.64 -19.42 -23.40
C VAL A 353 -14.53 -18.95 -24.83
N SER A 354 -14.32 -19.90 -25.72
CA SER A 354 -14.22 -19.71 -27.15
C SER A 354 -15.47 -20.25 -27.84
N SER A 355 -16.00 -19.49 -28.79
CA SER A 355 -17.25 -19.81 -29.50
C SER A 355 -17.13 -19.54 -31.00
N ALA A 356 -17.86 -20.35 -31.77
CA ALA A 356 -17.98 -20.23 -33.22
C ALA A 356 -19.43 -20.50 -33.66
N THR A 357 -19.77 -20.09 -34.87
CA THR A 357 -21.10 -20.26 -35.45
C THR A 357 -21.35 -21.74 -35.73
N ASN A 358 -22.45 -22.29 -35.20
CA ASN A 358 -22.85 -23.69 -35.35
C ASN A 358 -21.88 -24.73 -34.77
N LEU A 359 -20.96 -24.33 -33.88
CA LEU A 359 -20.11 -25.24 -33.12
C LEU A 359 -20.41 -25.12 -31.62
N ASP A 360 -20.09 -26.16 -30.86
CA ASP A 360 -20.21 -26.13 -29.40
C ASP A 360 -19.15 -25.20 -28.80
N ASN A 361 -19.49 -24.54 -27.68
CA ASN A 361 -18.52 -23.72 -26.95
C ASN A 361 -17.41 -24.59 -26.35
N THR A 362 -16.21 -24.03 -26.32
CA THR A 362 -15.03 -24.64 -25.70
C THR A 362 -14.57 -23.81 -24.51
N ASN A 363 -14.13 -24.49 -23.44
CA ASN A 363 -13.58 -23.84 -22.25
C ASN A 363 -12.06 -24.08 -22.23
N ASP A 364 -11.31 -22.99 -22.36
CA ASP A 364 -9.86 -22.98 -22.32
C ASP A 364 -9.43 -22.64 -20.88
N VAL A 365 -9.10 -23.67 -20.11
CA VAL A 365 -8.77 -23.54 -18.68
C VAL A 365 -7.26 -23.67 -18.49
N VAL A 366 -6.63 -22.59 -18.04
CA VAL A 366 -5.22 -22.52 -17.67
C VAL A 366 -5.12 -22.30 -16.17
N ASP A 367 -4.91 -23.39 -15.45
CA ASP A 367 -4.71 -23.40 -14.01
C ASP A 367 -3.35 -24.08 -13.73
N PRO A 368 -2.26 -23.30 -13.63
CA PRO A 368 -0.94 -23.85 -13.39
C PRO A 368 -0.85 -24.59 -12.04
N GLN A 369 -1.67 -24.24 -11.05
CA GLN A 369 -1.54 -24.74 -9.67
C GLN A 369 -0.14 -24.54 -9.08
N VAL A 370 0.50 -23.43 -9.47
CA VAL A 370 1.84 -23.02 -9.02
C VAL A 370 1.72 -21.73 -8.21
N VAL A 371 2.39 -21.70 -7.06
CA VAL A 371 2.64 -20.47 -6.31
C VAL A 371 4.05 -19.99 -6.67
N ASN A 372 4.12 -18.88 -7.39
CA ASN A 372 5.39 -18.20 -7.67
C ASN A 372 5.88 -17.57 -6.36
N ILE A 373 7.03 -18.02 -5.85
CA ILE A 373 7.69 -17.40 -4.70
C ILE A 373 8.80 -16.50 -5.24
N TYR A 374 8.62 -15.19 -5.10
CA TYR A 374 9.59 -14.22 -5.60
C TYR A 374 10.74 -14.01 -4.63
N GLU A 375 11.91 -13.67 -5.18
CA GLU A 375 13.08 -13.32 -4.38
C GLU A 375 12.79 -12.10 -3.48
N PRO A 376 13.30 -12.06 -2.24
CA PRO A 376 13.05 -10.94 -1.35
C PRO A 376 13.60 -9.64 -1.91
N TYR A 377 12.74 -8.63 -2.03
CA TYR A 377 13.11 -7.30 -2.51
C TYR A 377 13.06 -6.28 -1.37
N LYS A 378 13.61 -5.09 -1.62
CA LYS A 378 13.63 -3.99 -0.66
C LYS A 378 12.85 -2.81 -1.19
N LEU A 379 12.04 -2.20 -0.33
CA LEU A 379 11.31 -0.97 -0.62
C LEU A 379 11.76 0.11 0.36
N GLN A 380 12.15 1.26 -0.15
CA GLN A 380 12.42 2.46 0.64
C GLN A 380 11.26 3.44 0.43
N THR A 381 10.52 3.73 1.50
CA THR A 381 9.45 4.75 1.50
C THR A 381 10.03 6.16 1.62
N PRO A 382 9.26 7.22 1.35
CA PRO A 382 9.75 8.58 1.45
C PRO A 382 9.83 9.05 2.91
N SER A 383 10.82 9.89 3.22
CA SER A 383 10.95 10.53 4.54
C SER A 383 9.92 11.65 4.70
N LYS A 384 9.65 12.04 5.95
CA LYS A 384 8.63 13.04 6.29
C LYS A 384 9.19 14.09 7.24
N LEU A 385 8.96 15.36 6.93
CA LEU A 385 9.29 16.49 7.80
C LEU A 385 7.99 17.15 8.27
N THR A 386 7.83 17.34 9.58
CA THR A 386 6.63 17.96 10.17
C THR A 386 7.01 19.19 10.99
N GLY A 387 6.41 20.33 10.64
CA GLY A 387 6.42 21.55 11.45
C GLY A 387 5.09 21.71 12.18
N SER A 388 5.15 22.16 13.43
CA SER A 388 3.98 22.16 14.32
C SER A 388 3.88 23.42 15.16
N PHE A 389 2.65 23.84 15.43
CA PHE A 389 2.30 24.93 16.32
C PHE A 389 1.14 24.52 17.22
N ALA A 390 1.22 24.84 18.52
CA ALA A 390 0.10 24.68 19.43
C ALA A 390 -0.05 25.90 20.35
N TYR A 391 -1.30 26.27 20.60
CA TYR A 391 -1.71 27.28 21.57
C TYR A 391 -2.56 26.63 22.66
N VAL A 392 -2.13 26.73 23.91
CA VAL A 392 -2.77 26.11 25.08
C VAL A 392 -3.46 27.18 25.92
N PHE A 393 -4.78 27.11 26.04
CA PHE A 393 -5.60 28.02 26.84
C PHE A 393 -5.66 27.56 28.30
N GLY A 394 -4.50 27.51 28.96
CA GLY A 394 -4.36 27.03 30.33
C GLY A 394 -4.96 25.63 30.53
N LYS A 395 -5.97 25.51 31.39
CA LYS A 395 -6.67 24.23 31.65
C LYS A 395 -7.95 24.06 30.83
N SER A 396 -8.38 25.09 30.10
CA SER A 396 -9.70 25.15 29.46
C SER A 396 -9.72 24.58 28.04
N GLY A 397 -8.59 24.53 27.35
CA GLY A 397 -8.55 24.00 25.98
C GLY A 397 -7.24 24.25 25.25
N LEU A 398 -7.21 23.91 23.97
CA LEU A 398 -6.06 24.13 23.09
C LEU A 398 -6.46 24.13 21.61
N LEU A 399 -5.60 24.72 20.78
CA LEU A 399 -5.60 24.65 19.33
C LEU A 399 -4.23 24.14 18.87
N SER A 400 -4.21 23.24 17.89
CA SER A 400 -2.98 22.63 17.37
C SER A 400 -3.03 22.53 15.86
N VAL A 401 -1.90 22.79 15.21
CA VAL A 401 -1.72 22.75 13.77
C VAL A 401 -0.41 22.05 13.45
N ASP A 402 -0.47 21.05 12.56
CA ASP A 402 0.70 20.42 11.97
C ASP A 402 0.68 20.60 10.45
N TYR A 403 1.84 20.86 9.87
CA TYR A 403 2.07 20.82 8.44
C TYR A 403 3.24 19.88 8.15
N ALA A 404 2.98 18.83 7.38
CA ALA A 404 3.99 17.85 7.01
C ALA A 404 4.25 17.87 5.50
N ILE A 405 5.50 17.59 5.12
CA ILE A 405 5.95 17.49 3.73
C ILE A 405 6.56 16.12 3.51
N LYS A 406 6.19 15.47 2.40
CA LYS A 406 6.68 14.17 1.97
C LYS A 406 6.94 14.21 0.46
N ASP A 407 8.10 13.74 0.01
CA ASP A 407 8.42 13.67 -1.42
C ASP A 407 8.30 12.24 -1.92
N TYR A 408 7.15 11.90 -2.51
CA TYR A 408 6.87 10.53 -2.95
C TYR A 408 7.75 10.08 -4.11
N SER A 409 8.33 11.01 -4.87
CA SER A 409 9.26 10.71 -5.97
C SER A 409 10.57 10.06 -5.49
N ASN A 410 10.87 10.13 -4.18
CA ASN A 410 12.02 9.47 -3.56
C ASN A 410 11.74 8.02 -3.11
N THR A 411 10.54 7.49 -3.37
CA THR A 411 10.22 6.08 -3.13
C THR A 411 11.00 5.20 -4.09
N LYS A 412 11.63 4.12 -3.59
CA LYS A 412 12.51 3.29 -4.41
C LYS A 412 12.46 1.81 -4.07
N PHE A 413 12.36 0.97 -5.10
CA PHE A 413 12.71 -0.44 -5.03
C PHE A 413 14.22 -0.65 -5.14
N LYS A 414 14.72 -1.71 -4.48
CA LYS A 414 16.13 -2.07 -4.43
C LYS A 414 16.31 -3.57 -4.68
N PRO A 415 17.41 -3.97 -5.34
CA PRO A 415 18.60 -3.15 -5.61
C PRO A 415 18.48 -2.26 -6.87
N GLU A 416 19.04 -1.05 -6.85
CA GLU A 416 18.86 -0.03 -7.93
C GLU A 416 19.61 -0.37 -9.24
N ASN A 417 20.53 -1.34 -9.21
CA ASN A 417 21.26 -1.83 -10.38
C ASN A 417 20.49 -2.93 -11.14
N ASP A 418 19.36 -3.39 -10.60
CA ASP A 418 18.42 -4.24 -11.32
C ASP A 418 17.66 -3.39 -12.34
N SER A 419 17.59 -3.84 -13.61
CA SER A 419 17.05 -3.05 -14.71
C SER A 419 15.55 -2.77 -14.56
N TYR A 420 14.79 -3.75 -14.07
CA TYR A 420 13.35 -3.61 -13.84
C TYR A 420 13.06 -2.61 -12.72
N PHE A 421 13.71 -2.77 -11.56
CA PHE A 421 13.54 -1.80 -10.47
C PHE A 421 14.07 -0.41 -10.84
N ASN A 422 15.12 -0.31 -11.65
CA ASN A 422 15.59 0.97 -12.15
C ASN A 422 14.54 1.69 -13.02
N SER A 423 13.91 0.96 -13.96
CA SER A 423 12.81 1.48 -14.78
C SER A 423 11.63 1.92 -13.90
N LEU A 424 11.18 1.05 -13.00
CA LEU A 424 10.06 1.33 -12.10
C LEU A 424 10.33 2.54 -11.19
N ASN A 425 11.57 2.69 -10.70
CA ASN A 425 11.99 3.86 -9.92
C ASN A 425 11.99 5.14 -10.76
N SER A 426 12.35 5.06 -12.05
CA SER A 426 12.27 6.19 -12.98
C SER A 426 10.82 6.61 -13.23
N ASP A 427 9.94 5.63 -13.43
CA ASP A 427 8.50 5.85 -13.59
C ASP A 427 7.90 6.48 -12.33
N MET A 428 8.23 5.98 -11.14
CA MET A 428 7.83 6.59 -9.87
C MET A 428 8.33 8.04 -9.74
N SER A 429 9.60 8.31 -10.06
CA SER A 429 10.15 9.67 -9.97
C SER A 429 9.46 10.64 -10.94
N SER A 430 9.07 10.16 -12.12
CA SER A 430 8.40 10.96 -13.13
C SER A 430 6.90 11.19 -12.82
N THR A 431 6.22 10.26 -12.16
CA THR A 431 4.76 10.28 -11.93
C THR A 431 4.35 10.79 -10.55
N LEU A 432 5.15 10.55 -9.51
CA LEU A 432 4.86 10.93 -8.13
C LEU A 432 5.33 12.34 -7.79
N ASP A 433 4.68 12.98 -6.82
CA ASP A 433 4.90 14.38 -6.45
C ASP A 433 5.34 14.58 -4.99
N THR A 434 5.81 15.79 -4.70
CA THR A 434 5.99 16.28 -3.32
C THR A 434 4.67 16.83 -2.79
N THR A 435 4.25 16.31 -1.64
CA THR A 435 2.93 16.60 -1.06
C THR A 435 3.02 17.26 0.30
N GLY A 436 2.10 18.19 0.55
CA GLY A 436 1.78 18.74 1.87
C GLY A 436 0.59 18.04 2.53
N GLU A 437 0.68 17.85 3.85
CA GLU A 437 -0.42 17.41 4.72
C GLU A 437 -0.66 18.46 5.80
N LEU A 438 -1.86 19.02 5.87
CA LEU A 438 -2.31 19.95 6.91
C LEU A 438 -3.25 19.24 7.88
N ARG A 439 -2.97 19.36 9.17
CA ARG A 439 -3.82 18.86 10.26
C ARG A 439 -4.10 19.98 11.25
N ILE A 440 -5.36 20.13 11.61
CA ILE A 440 -5.83 21.12 12.59
C ILE A 440 -6.67 20.39 13.63
N GLY A 441 -6.46 20.68 14.91
CA GLY A 441 -7.22 20.10 16.01
C GLY A 441 -7.52 21.10 17.12
N ALA A 442 -8.69 21.01 17.71
CA ALA A 442 -9.09 21.83 18.86
C ALA A 442 -9.74 20.99 19.97
N GLU A 443 -9.37 21.24 21.21
CA GLU A 443 -9.94 20.61 22.41
C GLU A 443 -10.46 21.68 23.36
N TYR A 444 -11.66 21.48 23.90
CA TYR A 444 -12.29 22.32 24.91
C TYR A 444 -12.73 21.48 26.10
N LYS A 445 -12.44 21.92 27.33
CA LYS A 445 -12.69 21.18 28.55
C LYS A 445 -13.77 21.83 29.39
N ILE A 446 -14.72 21.01 29.85
CA ILE A 446 -15.81 21.36 30.75
C ILE A 446 -15.71 20.40 31.95
N GLU A 447 -15.03 20.83 33.01
CA GLU A 447 -14.70 19.99 34.16
C GLU A 447 -14.02 18.66 33.76
N ALA A 448 -14.69 17.52 33.98
CA ALA A 448 -14.19 16.19 33.61
C ALA A 448 -14.41 15.83 32.13
N LEU A 449 -15.27 16.56 31.42
CA LEU A 449 -15.60 16.34 30.02
C LEU A 449 -14.66 17.12 29.09
N SER A 450 -14.24 16.50 28.00
CA SER A 450 -13.46 17.13 26.92
C SER A 450 -14.20 16.95 25.60
N LEU A 451 -14.40 18.06 24.87
CA LEU A 451 -14.95 18.09 23.53
C LEU A 451 -13.80 18.33 22.54
N ARG A 452 -13.79 17.60 21.42
CA ARG A 452 -12.68 17.65 20.45
C ARG A 452 -13.20 17.66 19.03
N ALA A 453 -12.49 18.37 18.16
CA ALA A 453 -12.74 18.40 16.73
C ALA A 453 -11.43 18.50 15.94
N GLY A 454 -11.43 17.97 14.72
CA GLY A 454 -10.26 17.89 13.87
C GLY A 454 -10.58 18.01 12.38
N TYR A 455 -9.61 18.54 11.64
CA TYR A 455 -9.61 18.64 10.19
C TYR A 455 -8.27 18.15 9.63
N ARG A 456 -8.32 17.42 8.51
CA ARG A 456 -7.16 16.90 7.80
C ARG A 456 -7.32 17.14 6.31
N TYR A 457 -6.27 17.64 5.68
CA TYR A 457 -6.15 17.74 4.23
C TYR A 457 -4.78 17.22 3.81
N GLU A 458 -4.74 16.33 2.83
CA GLU A 458 -3.50 15.75 2.29
C GLU A 458 -3.54 15.81 0.78
N GLN A 459 -2.52 16.41 0.17
CA GLN A 459 -2.41 16.51 -1.28
C GLN A 459 -2.17 15.14 -1.92
N SER A 460 -2.58 15.01 -3.18
CA SER A 460 -2.32 13.83 -4.00
C SER A 460 -0.82 13.50 -4.09
N PRO A 461 -0.42 12.23 -3.91
CA PRO A 461 0.95 11.79 -4.17
C PRO A 461 1.31 11.68 -5.65
N TYR A 462 0.36 11.89 -6.57
CA TYR A 462 0.57 11.83 -8.02
C TYR A 462 0.44 13.22 -8.65
N LYS A 463 1.33 13.53 -9.59
CA LYS A 463 1.32 14.82 -10.32
C LYS A 463 0.01 15.06 -11.09
N ASN A 464 -0.68 14.00 -11.49
CA ASN A 464 -1.95 14.11 -12.23
C ASN A 464 -3.17 14.33 -11.32
N SER A 465 -3.05 14.08 -10.01
CA SER A 465 -4.14 14.12 -9.03
C SER A 465 -5.41 13.30 -9.37
N VAL A 466 -5.31 12.41 -10.36
CA VAL A 466 -6.41 11.55 -10.85
C VAL A 466 -6.19 10.11 -10.38
N THR A 467 -4.96 9.58 -10.51
CA THR A 467 -4.65 8.21 -10.09
C THR A 467 -4.98 8.00 -8.61
N ILE A 468 -4.54 8.94 -7.78
CA ILE A 468 -5.00 9.14 -6.41
C ILE A 468 -5.18 10.63 -6.22
N GLY A 469 -6.36 11.08 -5.77
CA GLY A 469 -6.65 12.48 -5.52
C GLY A 469 -6.32 12.92 -4.10
N ASP A 470 -6.64 14.17 -3.80
CA ASP A 470 -6.50 14.74 -2.46
C ASP A 470 -7.41 13.99 -1.46
N LEU A 471 -6.97 13.95 -0.20
CA LEU A 471 -7.76 13.44 0.92
C LEU A 471 -8.26 14.60 1.76
N THR A 472 -9.55 14.58 2.07
CA THR A 472 -10.15 15.48 3.07
C THR A 472 -10.76 14.65 4.17
N GLY A 473 -10.48 15.01 5.43
CA GLY A 473 -11.02 14.34 6.60
C GLY A 473 -11.49 15.29 7.68
N TYR A 474 -12.47 14.83 8.44
CA TYR A 474 -13.06 15.50 9.58
C TYR A 474 -13.13 14.53 10.74
N SER A 475 -12.97 15.01 11.95
CA SER A 475 -13.14 14.18 13.14
C SER A 475 -13.73 14.95 14.30
N ALA A 476 -14.36 14.20 15.20
CA ALA A 476 -14.92 14.70 16.44
C ALA A 476 -14.76 13.65 17.53
N GLY A 477 -14.74 14.09 18.79
CA GLY A 477 -14.63 13.15 19.89
C GLY A 477 -14.96 13.75 21.24
N LEU A 478 -15.15 12.85 22.19
CA LEU A 478 -15.50 13.13 23.56
C LEU A 478 -14.52 12.39 24.47
N GLY A 479 -14.15 13.01 25.58
CA GLY A 479 -13.32 12.41 26.61
C GLY A 479 -13.90 12.64 27.98
N TYR A 480 -13.88 11.63 28.84
CA TYR A 480 -14.30 11.77 30.23
C TYR A 480 -13.20 11.30 31.17
N SER A 481 -12.86 12.13 32.16
CA SER A 481 -11.86 11.83 33.17
C SER A 481 -12.50 11.41 34.49
N PHE A 482 -12.14 10.21 34.96
CA PHE A 482 -12.49 9.68 36.27
C PHE A 482 -11.36 9.89 37.30
N GLY A 483 -10.50 10.89 37.08
CA GLY A 483 -9.24 11.05 37.82
C GLY A 483 -8.11 10.25 37.16
N SER A 484 -7.70 9.13 37.77
CA SER A 484 -6.59 8.29 37.28
C SER A 484 -6.91 7.49 36.01
N THR A 485 -8.18 7.41 35.62
CA THR A 485 -8.62 6.73 34.40
C THR A 485 -9.33 7.71 33.47
N LYS A 486 -9.08 7.60 32.16
CA LYS A 486 -9.79 8.37 31.13
C LYS A 486 -10.36 7.43 30.08
N LEU A 487 -11.57 7.76 29.64
CA LEU A 487 -12.24 7.11 28.52
C LEU A 487 -12.44 8.13 27.42
N ASP A 488 -11.91 7.86 26.23
CA ASP A 488 -12.08 8.70 25.06
C ASP A 488 -12.79 7.93 23.94
N LEU A 489 -13.71 8.61 23.26
CA LEU A 489 -14.43 8.14 22.08
C LEU A 489 -14.19 9.11 20.93
N ALA A 490 -13.94 8.60 19.73
CA ALA A 490 -13.77 9.41 18.54
C ALA A 490 -14.48 8.80 17.34
N TYR A 491 -14.96 9.69 16.48
CA TYR A 491 -15.39 9.38 15.13
C TYR A 491 -14.54 10.17 14.15
N SER A 492 -14.08 9.51 13.08
CA SER A 492 -13.44 10.18 11.95
C SER A 492 -14.08 9.76 10.64
N TYR A 493 -14.15 10.72 9.73
CA TYR A 493 -14.56 10.58 8.35
C TYR A 493 -13.41 11.05 7.46
N ALA A 494 -13.05 10.27 6.45
CA ALA A 494 -12.14 10.69 5.41
C ALA A 494 -12.67 10.27 4.03
N LYS A 495 -12.47 11.13 3.03
CA LYS A 495 -12.82 10.85 1.64
C LYS A 495 -11.61 11.09 0.75
N ARG A 496 -11.40 10.20 -0.21
CA ARG A 496 -10.40 10.31 -1.28
C ARG A 496 -10.94 9.69 -2.56
N ASN A 497 -10.68 10.35 -3.68
CA ASN A 497 -11.04 9.84 -5.00
C ASN A 497 -9.81 9.22 -5.66
N SER A 498 -9.98 8.18 -6.47
CA SER A 498 -8.90 7.57 -7.25
C SER A 498 -9.42 7.02 -8.57
N GLN A 499 -8.54 6.96 -9.57
CA GLN A 499 -8.80 6.29 -10.83
C GLN A 499 -7.51 5.62 -11.29
N GLN A 500 -7.27 4.43 -10.75
CA GLN A 500 -6.16 3.57 -11.14
C GLN A 500 -6.64 2.57 -12.20
N GLY A 501 -5.81 2.32 -13.22
CA GLY A 501 -6.05 1.25 -14.19
C GLY A 501 -6.18 -0.11 -13.51
N PHE A 502 -7.01 -1.00 -14.08
CA PHE A 502 -7.16 -2.35 -13.55
C PHE A 502 -5.88 -3.18 -13.73
N PHE A 503 -5.07 -2.85 -14.74
CA PHE A 503 -3.72 -3.38 -14.96
C PHE A 503 -2.73 -2.25 -15.20
N ASN A 504 -1.44 -2.56 -15.06
CA ASN A 504 -0.34 -1.60 -15.15
C ASN A 504 0.11 -1.27 -16.58
N GLN A 505 -0.18 -2.13 -17.56
CA GLN A 505 0.22 -1.94 -18.97
C GLN A 505 -0.76 -2.62 -19.94
N GLY A 506 -0.72 -2.20 -21.20
CA GLY A 506 -1.71 -2.63 -22.20
C GLY A 506 -3.09 -2.09 -21.84
N PHE A 507 -3.93 -2.92 -21.24
CA PHE A 507 -5.26 -2.53 -20.77
C PHE A 507 -5.19 -1.73 -19.45
N THR A 508 -5.08 -0.41 -19.56
CA THR A 508 -4.90 0.51 -18.41
C THR A 508 -6.17 1.28 -18.03
N ASP A 509 -7.32 0.93 -18.61
CA ASP A 509 -8.60 1.49 -18.21
C ASP A 509 -8.95 1.10 -16.77
N GLY A 510 -9.60 2.01 -16.06
CA GLY A 510 -9.94 1.82 -14.65
C GLY A 510 -11.15 2.63 -14.24
N ALA A 511 -11.84 2.16 -13.20
CA ALA A 511 -12.98 2.84 -12.63
C ALA A 511 -12.57 4.04 -11.77
N SER A 512 -13.40 5.08 -11.76
CA SER A 512 -13.32 6.14 -10.75
C SER A 512 -13.90 5.61 -9.44
N ILE A 513 -13.13 5.67 -8.36
CA ILE A 513 -13.47 5.17 -7.04
C ILE A 513 -13.53 6.35 -6.07
N ASP A 514 -14.70 6.56 -5.45
CA ASP A 514 -14.89 7.43 -4.30
C ASP A 514 -14.76 6.57 -3.03
N ALA A 515 -13.59 6.56 -2.41
CA ALA A 515 -13.34 5.85 -1.16
C ALA A 515 -13.72 6.72 0.05
N ILE A 516 -14.57 6.17 0.91
CA ILE A 516 -15.05 6.83 2.14
C ILE A 516 -14.70 5.94 3.32
N ASN A 517 -13.87 6.47 4.22
CA ASN A 517 -13.41 5.77 5.42
C ASN A 517 -14.06 6.39 6.65
N ASN A 518 -14.83 5.60 7.38
CA ASN A 518 -15.38 5.96 8.68
C ASN A 518 -14.68 5.15 9.75
N ASN A 519 -14.28 5.79 10.84
CA ASN A 519 -13.67 5.05 11.96
C ASN A 519 -14.30 5.47 13.28
N VAL A 520 -14.55 4.48 14.14
CA VAL A 520 -14.92 4.71 15.54
C VAL A 520 -13.82 4.14 16.42
N SER A 521 -13.23 4.97 17.27
CA SER A 521 -12.15 4.57 18.17
C SER A 521 -12.53 4.79 19.62
N VAL A 522 -12.19 3.82 20.47
CA VAL A 522 -12.34 3.91 21.93
C VAL A 522 -10.97 3.72 22.56
N THR A 523 -10.57 4.66 23.42
CA THR A 523 -9.32 4.57 24.19
C THR A 523 -9.61 4.52 25.67
N LEU A 524 -9.01 3.55 26.35
CA LEU A 524 -8.91 3.51 27.79
C LEU A 524 -7.47 3.90 28.19
N LEU A 525 -7.33 4.95 29.00
CA LEU A 525 -6.05 5.47 29.45
C LEU A 525 -5.98 5.43 30.97
N PHE A 526 -4.84 4.99 31.49
CA PHE A 526 -4.51 4.96 32.91
C PHE A 526 -3.33 5.89 33.19
N GLU A 527 -3.49 6.76 34.18
CA GLU A 527 -2.41 7.56 34.77
C GLU A 527 -1.94 6.89 36.07
N LEU A 528 -0.64 6.60 36.14
CA LEU A 528 0.01 5.84 37.20
C LEU A 528 0.97 6.69 38.03
#